data_AF-A0A7K0MG93-F1
#
_entry.id   AF-A0A7K0MG93-F1
#
_cell.length_a   1.000
_cell.length_b   1.000
_cell.length_c   1.000
_cell.angle_alpha   90.00
_cell.angle_beta   90.00
_cell.angle_gamma   90.00
#
_symmetry.space_group_name_H-M   'P 1'
#
loop_
_entity.id
_entity.type
_entity.pdbx_description
1 polymer ?
#
loop_
_entity_poly.entity_id
_entity_poly.type
_entity_poly.pdbx_seq_one_letter_code
_entity_poly.pdbx_strand_id
1 'polypeptide(L)'
;MSDPKGFLTTPRSLPTRRPVDVRIHDWKEVYEDQEFESLQQQAGRCMDCGIPFCHQGCPLGNLIPEWNDLIWRGDKTEAIARLHATNNFPEFTGRLCPAPCESACVVAINADAVTIKQVELRTIEEAFASGKVLPLAPDRLTGKTIAVIGSGPAGLAAAQQLTRAGHTVAVYERASKIGGLMRYGIPEFKMEKSILDRRLVQMEQEGTRFRAGVDVGAELTGHQLRTRYDAVVLAVGSTQARDLPVPGRDLNGIFQAMQYLPWGNKQALGEIDEPPINVTGKHVVILGGGDTGADCLGTATRQGAASITQLEIMPMPTQERPSAQPWPMYPMIYRVS
;
A
#
# COMPACT_ATOMS: atom_id res chain seq x y z
N MET A 1 -13.54 20.44 14.98
CA MET A 1 -12.50 20.41 16.02
C MET A 1 -12.72 19.22 16.92
N SER A 2 -11.79 18.27 16.83
CA SER A 2 -11.62 17.12 17.72
C SER A 2 -11.45 17.55 19.18
N ASP A 3 -11.45 16.61 20.13
CA ASP A 3 -11.25 16.91 21.55
C ASP A 3 -9.97 17.76 21.78
N PRO A 4 -10.10 19.03 22.23
CA PRO A 4 -8.96 19.93 22.43
C PRO A 4 -7.94 19.44 23.46
N LYS A 5 -8.28 18.42 24.27
CA LYS A 5 -7.39 17.79 25.24
C LYS A 5 -7.15 16.30 24.95
N GLY A 6 -7.66 15.77 23.84
CA GLY A 6 -7.61 14.34 23.53
C GLY A 6 -6.18 13.80 23.49
N PHE A 7 -5.23 14.59 22.97
CA PHE A 7 -3.81 14.22 22.93
C PHE A 7 -3.14 14.14 24.32
N LEU A 8 -3.71 14.78 25.35
CA LEU A 8 -3.22 14.75 26.74
C LEU A 8 -3.87 13.62 27.54
N THR A 9 -5.16 13.38 27.31
CA THR A 9 -5.97 12.45 28.12
C THR A 9 -6.05 11.05 27.53
N THR A 10 -5.84 10.91 26.22
CA THR A 10 -5.94 9.63 25.51
C THR A 10 -4.55 9.17 25.06
N PRO A 11 -4.01 8.08 25.64
CA PRO A 11 -2.74 7.54 25.19
C PRO A 11 -2.84 7.00 23.76
N ARG A 12 -1.71 6.97 23.06
CA ARG A 12 -1.65 6.33 21.75
C ARG A 12 -1.93 4.84 21.88
N SER A 13 -2.81 4.33 21.04
CA SER A 13 -3.09 2.90 20.94
C SER A 13 -3.08 2.47 19.48
N LEU A 14 -2.35 1.39 19.19
CA LEU A 14 -2.24 0.78 17.88
C LEU A 14 -3.01 -0.56 17.87
N PRO A 15 -3.46 -1.05 16.70
CA PRO A 15 -4.06 -2.38 16.62
C PRO A 15 -3.08 -3.44 17.14
N THR A 16 -3.62 -4.39 17.91
CA THR A 16 -2.87 -5.54 18.40
C THR A 16 -2.38 -6.37 17.21
N ARG A 17 -1.15 -6.85 17.29
CA ARG A 17 -0.63 -7.80 16.30
C ARG A 17 -0.99 -9.21 16.76
N ARG A 18 -1.39 -10.07 15.81
CA ARG A 18 -1.59 -11.48 16.07
C ARG A 18 -0.30 -12.10 16.66
N PRO A 19 -0.40 -13.08 17.59
CA PRO A 19 0.76 -13.73 18.18
C PRO A 19 1.73 -14.26 17.11
N VAL A 20 3.03 -14.18 17.39
CA VAL A 20 4.08 -14.53 16.42
C VAL A 20 3.98 -16.00 16.02
N ASP A 21 3.84 -16.89 17.01
CA ASP A 21 3.65 -18.32 16.86
C ASP A 21 2.38 -18.69 16.07
N VAL A 22 1.39 -17.81 15.99
CA VAL A 22 0.20 -18.01 15.14
C VAL A 22 0.41 -17.47 13.73
N ARG A 23 0.83 -16.20 13.60
CA ARG A 23 0.84 -15.48 12.31
C ARG A 23 1.91 -15.96 11.32
N ILE A 24 2.90 -16.73 11.78
CA ILE A 24 3.93 -17.33 10.91
C ILE A 24 3.45 -18.62 10.23
N HIS A 25 2.31 -19.18 10.66
CA HIS A 25 1.72 -20.39 10.08
C HIS A 25 0.65 -20.11 9.02
N ASP A 26 0.32 -18.84 8.78
CA ASP A 26 -0.63 -18.44 7.74
C ASP A 26 -0.16 -17.19 6.99
N TRP A 27 -0.94 -16.82 5.97
CA TRP A 27 -0.67 -15.69 5.11
C TRP A 27 -1.61 -14.50 5.34
N LYS A 28 -2.37 -14.50 6.43
CA LYS A 28 -3.36 -13.45 6.72
C LYS A 28 -2.69 -12.17 7.20
N GLU A 29 -3.40 -11.05 7.14
CA GLU A 29 -2.91 -9.77 7.67
C GLU A 29 -2.46 -9.89 9.14
N VAL A 30 -1.37 -9.21 9.53
CA VAL A 30 -0.74 -9.42 10.85
C VAL A 30 -1.45 -8.74 12.03
N TYR A 31 -2.41 -7.88 11.76
CA TYR A 31 -3.15 -7.12 12.76
C TYR A 31 -4.48 -7.80 13.11
N GLU A 32 -4.91 -7.63 14.35
CA GLU A 32 -6.25 -7.98 14.79
C GLU A 32 -7.24 -6.86 14.49
N ASP A 33 -8.51 -7.21 14.39
CA ASP A 33 -9.58 -6.24 14.33
C ASP A 33 -9.63 -5.40 15.60
N GLN A 34 -9.96 -4.13 15.45
CA GLN A 34 -10.04 -3.17 16.56
C GLN A 34 -11.46 -2.58 16.59
N GLU A 35 -11.98 -2.26 17.76
CA GLU A 35 -13.29 -1.62 17.85
C GLU A 35 -13.28 -0.20 17.27
N PHE A 36 -14.39 0.21 16.64
CA PHE A 36 -14.51 1.56 16.08
C PHE A 36 -14.38 2.65 17.14
N GLU A 37 -14.85 2.40 18.36
CA GLU A 37 -14.70 3.34 19.49
C GLU A 37 -13.23 3.68 19.76
N SER A 38 -12.35 2.70 19.68
CA SER A 38 -10.91 2.92 19.83
C SER A 38 -10.37 3.84 18.73
N LEU A 39 -10.88 3.71 17.51
CA LEU A 39 -10.56 4.61 16.41
C LEU A 39 -11.03 6.04 16.68
N GLN A 40 -12.26 6.22 17.16
CA GLN A 40 -12.80 7.55 17.47
C GLN A 40 -11.96 8.25 18.54
N GLN A 41 -11.56 7.52 19.59
CA GLN A 41 -10.67 8.04 20.63
C GLN A 41 -9.32 8.46 20.05
N GLN A 42 -8.72 7.64 19.18
CA GLN A 42 -7.44 7.98 18.56
C GLN A 42 -7.54 9.16 17.57
N ALA A 43 -8.62 9.27 16.80
CA ALA A 43 -8.90 10.43 15.95
C ALA A 43 -9.09 11.70 16.79
N GLY A 44 -9.68 11.57 17.98
CA GLY A 44 -9.83 12.62 18.99
C GLY A 44 -8.51 13.20 19.51
N ARG A 45 -7.37 12.52 19.31
CA ARG A 45 -6.04 13.04 19.66
C ARG A 45 -5.56 14.12 18.69
N CYS A 46 -6.26 14.35 17.58
CA CYS A 46 -5.92 15.42 16.65
C CYS A 46 -6.08 16.80 17.31
N MET A 47 -5.05 17.64 17.24
CA MET A 47 -5.08 18.99 17.82
C MET A 47 -5.75 20.04 16.93
N ASP A 48 -6.26 19.65 15.75
CA ASP A 48 -6.83 20.57 14.75
C ASP A 48 -5.92 21.78 14.48
N CYS A 49 -4.64 21.48 14.18
CA CYS A 49 -3.57 22.48 14.08
C CYS A 49 -3.89 23.51 12.98
N GLY A 50 -3.76 24.80 13.31
CA GLY A 50 -3.94 25.88 12.32
C GLY A 50 -2.97 25.80 11.14
N ILE A 51 -1.77 25.26 11.34
CA ILE A 51 -0.84 24.86 10.27
C ILE A 51 -0.64 23.33 10.36
N PRO A 52 -1.39 22.54 9.60
CA PRO A 52 -1.34 21.08 9.69
C PRO A 52 -0.13 20.53 8.90
N PHE A 53 1.03 20.41 9.57
CA PHE A 53 2.25 19.82 8.98
C PHE A 53 2.06 18.39 8.46
N CYS A 54 1.08 17.66 9.00
CA CYS A 54 0.71 16.34 8.50
C CYS A 54 0.22 16.38 7.03
N HIS A 55 -0.37 17.48 6.56
CA HIS A 55 -0.72 17.66 5.14
C HIS A 55 0.53 17.62 4.26
N GLN A 56 1.57 18.35 4.67
CA GLN A 56 2.84 18.42 3.94
C GLN A 56 3.65 17.13 4.08
N GLY A 57 3.55 16.46 5.23
CA GLY A 57 4.15 15.15 5.43
C GLY A 57 3.50 14.05 4.59
N CYS A 58 2.26 14.23 4.15
CA CYS A 58 1.58 13.30 3.26
C CYS A 58 1.87 13.66 1.79
N PRO A 59 2.45 12.76 0.98
CA PRO A 59 2.68 13.04 -0.44
C PRO A 59 1.40 13.31 -1.27
N LEU A 60 0.24 12.87 -0.77
CA LEU A 60 -1.06 13.14 -1.39
C LEU A 60 -1.66 14.50 -0.99
N GLY A 61 -1.06 15.19 0.00
CA GLY A 61 -1.67 16.38 0.58
C GLY A 61 -3.00 16.09 1.29
N ASN A 62 -3.15 14.89 1.86
CA ASN A 62 -4.39 14.47 2.52
C ASN A 62 -4.87 15.48 3.57
N LEU A 63 -6.18 15.66 3.64
CA LEU A 63 -6.88 16.61 4.51
C LEU A 63 -7.11 16.03 5.92
N ILE A 64 -6.00 15.68 6.58
CA ILE A 64 -5.94 14.80 7.75
C ILE A 64 -6.77 15.27 8.96
N PRO A 65 -6.67 16.54 9.43
CA PRO A 65 -7.49 17.01 10.54
C PRO A 65 -8.99 16.92 10.25
N GLU A 66 -9.39 17.11 9.00
CA GLU A 66 -10.81 17.17 8.63
C GLU A 66 -11.48 15.81 8.75
N TRP A 67 -10.91 14.76 8.16
CA TRP A 67 -11.47 13.43 8.32
C TRP A 67 -11.22 12.85 9.71
N ASN A 68 -10.21 13.29 10.47
CA ASN A 68 -10.07 12.93 11.90
C ASN A 68 -11.20 13.51 12.75
N ASP A 69 -11.55 14.79 12.55
CA ASP A 69 -12.67 15.44 13.25
C ASP A 69 -13.98 14.73 12.94
N LEU A 70 -14.23 14.39 11.67
CA LEU A 70 -15.43 13.67 11.25
C LEU A 70 -15.48 12.26 11.86
N ILE A 71 -14.38 11.52 11.90
CA ILE A 71 -14.34 10.20 12.57
C ILE A 71 -14.58 10.34 14.08
N TRP A 72 -13.96 11.31 14.73
CA TRP A 72 -14.16 11.58 16.15
C TRP A 72 -15.65 11.86 16.47
N ARG A 73 -16.33 12.65 15.63
CA ARG A 73 -17.79 12.93 15.75
C ARG A 73 -18.69 11.75 15.39
N GLY A 74 -18.15 10.73 14.74
CA GLY A 74 -18.92 9.58 14.24
C GLY A 74 -19.54 9.80 12.86
N ASP A 75 -19.18 10.89 12.16
CA ASP A 75 -19.67 11.25 10.83
C ASP A 75 -18.95 10.45 9.73
N LYS A 76 -19.09 9.12 9.80
CA LYS A 76 -18.39 8.14 8.93
C LYS A 76 -18.54 8.42 7.43
N THR A 77 -19.74 8.84 6.99
CA THR A 77 -20.03 9.10 5.57
C THR A 77 -19.25 10.30 5.04
N GLU A 78 -19.23 11.41 5.78
CA GLU A 78 -18.50 12.59 5.35
C GLU A 78 -16.99 12.37 5.48
N ALA A 79 -16.55 11.62 6.51
CA ALA A 79 -15.15 11.27 6.68
C ALA A 79 -14.58 10.53 5.46
N ILE A 80 -15.30 9.51 4.96
CA ILE A 80 -14.83 8.77 3.77
C ILE A 80 -14.89 9.63 2.51
N ALA A 81 -15.93 10.46 2.33
CA ALA A 81 -16.00 11.40 1.21
C ALA A 81 -14.80 12.36 1.21
N ARG A 82 -14.45 12.88 2.38
CA ARG A 82 -13.32 13.80 2.57
C ARG A 82 -11.96 13.12 2.35
N LEU A 83 -11.81 11.89 2.82
CA LEU A 83 -10.61 11.09 2.56
C LEU A 83 -10.42 10.80 1.06
N HIS A 84 -11.51 10.43 0.36
CA HIS A 84 -11.50 10.20 -1.09
C HIS A 84 -11.30 11.44 -1.94
N ALA A 85 -11.43 12.65 -1.37
CA ALA A 85 -11.14 13.89 -2.10
C ALA A 85 -9.66 14.01 -2.50
N THR A 86 -8.76 13.30 -1.82
CA THR A 86 -7.30 13.37 -2.06
C THR A 86 -6.67 12.00 -2.30
N ASN A 87 -7.29 10.91 -1.85
CA ASN A 87 -6.75 9.56 -1.98
C ASN A 87 -7.72 8.61 -2.69
N ASN A 88 -7.30 8.11 -3.86
CA ASN A 88 -8.04 7.07 -4.60
C ASN A 88 -8.14 5.75 -3.83
N PHE A 89 -7.08 5.36 -3.10
CA PHE A 89 -6.95 4.04 -2.50
C PHE A 89 -6.44 4.09 -1.03
N PRO A 90 -7.27 4.59 -0.10
CA PRO A 90 -6.94 4.58 1.32
C PRO A 90 -6.68 3.17 1.88
N GLU A 91 -7.28 2.14 1.28
CA GLU A 91 -7.12 0.75 1.74
C GLU A 91 -5.72 0.17 1.43
N PHE A 92 -5.03 0.71 0.42
CA PHE A 92 -3.66 0.31 0.07
C PHE A 92 -2.67 1.13 0.90
N THR A 93 -2.85 2.44 0.92
CA THR A 93 -1.98 3.37 1.65
C THR A 93 -2.09 3.17 3.16
N GLY A 94 -3.29 2.99 3.70
CA GLY A 94 -3.53 2.66 5.11
C GLY A 94 -2.86 1.36 5.58
N ARG A 95 -2.55 0.42 4.68
CA ARG A 95 -1.78 -0.80 5.00
C ARG A 95 -0.28 -0.62 4.79
N LEU A 96 0.11 -0.03 3.67
CA LEU A 96 1.48 -0.11 3.16
C LEU A 96 2.30 1.16 3.38
N CYS A 97 1.66 2.31 3.60
CA CYS A 97 2.36 3.58 3.77
C CYS A 97 3.26 3.55 5.01
N PRO A 98 4.47 4.12 4.94
CA PRO A 98 5.36 4.27 6.11
C PRO A 98 4.92 5.41 7.07
N ALA A 99 3.75 5.99 6.86
CA ALA A 99 3.12 7.06 7.66
C ALA A 99 4.00 8.30 7.90
N PRO A 100 4.54 8.94 6.84
CA PRO A 100 5.34 10.16 7.01
C PRO A 100 4.54 11.32 7.63
N CYS A 101 3.22 11.34 7.41
CA CYS A 101 2.29 12.25 8.07
C CYS A 101 2.30 12.14 9.60
N GLU A 102 2.52 10.95 10.17
CA GLU A 102 2.65 10.76 11.62
C GLU A 102 3.98 11.31 12.14
N SER A 103 5.06 11.17 11.37
CA SER A 103 6.36 11.76 11.70
C SER A 103 6.33 13.29 11.67
N ALA A 104 5.49 13.87 10.82
CA ALA A 104 5.25 15.31 10.69
C ALA A 104 4.15 15.84 11.62
N CYS A 105 3.47 14.98 12.38
CA CYS A 105 2.42 15.40 13.30
C CYS A 105 2.99 16.33 14.37
N VAL A 106 2.31 17.43 14.71
CA VAL A 106 2.79 18.38 15.73
C VAL A 106 2.87 17.72 17.11
N VAL A 107 1.97 16.77 17.43
CA VAL A 107 2.05 15.98 18.67
C VAL A 107 3.36 15.20 18.75
N ALA A 108 3.90 14.77 17.59
CA ALA A 108 5.14 13.99 17.49
C ALA A 108 6.41 14.77 17.87
N ILE A 109 6.31 16.07 18.18
CA ILE A 109 7.44 16.87 18.67
C ILE A 109 7.86 16.41 20.08
N ASN A 110 6.91 16.10 20.95
CA ASN A 110 7.17 15.78 22.36
C ASN A 110 6.33 14.62 22.92
N ALA A 111 5.42 14.06 22.13
CA ALA A 111 4.58 12.94 22.52
C ALA A 111 4.31 12.04 21.31
N ASP A 112 3.55 10.97 21.52
CA ASP A 112 3.19 10.05 20.46
C ASP A 112 2.24 10.68 19.43
N ALA A 113 2.54 10.53 18.14
CA ALA A 113 1.70 11.05 17.06
C ALA A 113 0.25 10.50 17.10
N VAL A 114 -0.68 11.22 16.47
CA VAL A 114 -2.00 10.68 16.11
C VAL A 114 -1.81 9.46 15.20
N THR A 115 -2.64 8.42 15.34
CA THR A 115 -2.57 7.20 14.52
C THR A 115 -3.21 7.39 13.14
N ILE A 116 -2.75 8.41 12.41
CA ILE A 116 -3.29 8.88 11.13
C ILE A 116 -3.46 7.71 10.14
N LYS A 117 -2.46 6.84 10.00
CA LYS A 117 -2.50 5.69 9.09
C LYS A 117 -3.61 4.71 9.48
N GLN A 118 -3.79 4.47 10.77
CA GLN A 118 -4.83 3.56 11.28
C GLN A 118 -6.22 4.17 11.10
N VAL A 119 -6.38 5.47 11.35
CA VAL A 119 -7.64 6.16 11.08
C VAL A 119 -8.00 6.07 9.60
N GLU A 120 -7.06 6.37 8.70
CA GLU A 120 -7.23 6.21 7.25
C GLU A 120 -7.70 4.81 6.88
N LEU A 121 -6.98 3.78 7.33
CA LEU A 121 -7.29 2.38 7.06
C LEU A 121 -8.69 2.00 7.54
N ARG A 122 -9.05 2.34 8.77
CA ARG A 122 -10.33 1.90 9.33
C ARG A 122 -11.51 2.67 8.75
N THR A 123 -11.34 3.94 8.40
CA THR A 123 -12.37 4.72 7.69
C THR A 123 -12.77 4.05 6.38
N ILE A 124 -11.81 3.57 5.59
CA ILE A 124 -12.10 2.89 4.32
C ILE A 124 -12.64 1.47 4.50
N GLU A 125 -12.13 0.69 5.47
CA GLU A 125 -12.68 -0.64 5.75
C GLU A 125 -14.14 -0.58 6.21
N GLU A 126 -14.47 0.35 7.12
CA GLU A 126 -15.85 0.57 7.56
C GLU A 126 -16.75 1.03 6.40
N ALA A 127 -16.24 1.88 5.51
CA ALA A 127 -16.99 2.32 4.34
C ALA A 127 -17.27 1.17 3.36
N PHE A 128 -16.30 0.26 3.14
CA PHE A 128 -16.55 -0.94 2.34
C PHE A 128 -17.54 -1.89 3.02
N ALA A 129 -17.36 -2.16 4.32
CA ALA A 129 -18.23 -3.06 5.09
C ALA A 129 -19.69 -2.58 5.12
N SER A 130 -19.89 -1.26 5.16
CA SER A 130 -21.22 -0.62 5.13
C SER A 130 -21.77 -0.35 3.73
N GLY A 131 -21.06 -0.76 2.66
CA GLY A 131 -21.51 -0.56 1.28
C GLY A 131 -21.49 0.91 0.81
N LYS A 132 -20.73 1.78 1.47
CA LYS A 132 -20.65 3.22 1.16
C LYS A 132 -19.60 3.58 0.11
N VAL A 133 -18.70 2.65 -0.25
CA VAL A 133 -17.78 2.83 -1.38
C VAL A 133 -18.49 2.44 -2.67
N LEU A 134 -19.32 3.36 -3.17
CA LEU A 134 -20.12 3.15 -4.38
C LEU A 134 -19.30 3.42 -5.66
N PRO A 135 -19.63 2.78 -6.79
CA PRO A 135 -19.16 3.20 -8.10
C PRO A 135 -19.59 4.64 -8.42
N LEU A 136 -18.64 5.49 -8.78
CA LEU A 136 -18.90 6.85 -9.26
C LEU A 136 -18.82 6.89 -10.79
N ALA A 137 -19.83 6.35 -11.47
CA ALA A 137 -19.93 6.44 -12.93
C ALA A 137 -20.09 7.93 -13.35
N PRO A 138 -19.50 8.34 -14.49
CA PRO A 138 -19.61 9.71 -14.96
C PRO A 138 -21.02 10.03 -15.45
N ASP A 139 -21.51 11.24 -15.17
CA ASP A 139 -22.82 11.72 -15.65
C ASP A 139 -22.88 11.84 -17.17
N ARG A 140 -21.74 12.11 -17.81
CA ARG A 140 -21.62 12.31 -19.27
C ARG A 140 -20.31 11.74 -19.78
N LEU A 141 -20.38 11.11 -20.96
CA LEU A 141 -19.19 10.69 -21.69
C LEU A 141 -18.63 11.84 -22.52
N THR A 142 -17.32 12.00 -22.47
CA THR A 142 -16.54 13.00 -23.23
C THR A 142 -16.32 12.62 -24.69
N GLY A 143 -16.57 11.36 -25.05
CA GLY A 143 -16.20 10.77 -26.35
C GLY A 143 -14.69 10.56 -26.52
N LYS A 144 -13.87 10.85 -25.51
CA LYS A 144 -12.41 10.64 -25.54
C LYS A 144 -12.03 9.27 -25.02
N THR A 145 -11.02 8.69 -25.67
CA THR A 145 -10.50 7.35 -25.40
C THR A 145 -9.07 7.43 -24.88
N ILE A 146 -8.78 6.75 -23.76
CA ILE A 146 -7.45 6.73 -23.16
C ILE A 146 -6.98 5.30 -22.91
N ALA A 147 -5.75 5.01 -23.29
CA ALA A 147 -5.04 3.79 -22.90
C ALA A 147 -4.11 4.08 -21.71
N VAL A 148 -4.18 3.27 -20.66
CA VAL A 148 -3.27 3.31 -19.51
C VAL A 148 -2.44 2.03 -19.52
N ILE A 149 -1.11 2.16 -19.58
CA ILE A 149 -0.20 1.03 -19.73
C ILE A 149 0.46 0.73 -18.39
N GLY A 150 0.11 -0.41 -17.80
CA GLY A 150 0.51 -0.85 -16.47
C GLY A 150 -0.61 -0.65 -15.44
N SER A 151 -0.85 -1.67 -14.63
CA SER A 151 -1.93 -1.69 -13.64
C SER A 151 -1.46 -1.57 -12.19
N GLY A 152 -0.28 -0.98 -11.97
CA GLY A 152 0.17 -0.59 -10.64
C GLY A 152 -0.64 0.59 -10.07
N PRO A 153 -0.32 1.05 -8.84
CA PRO A 153 -1.06 2.11 -8.16
C PRO A 153 -1.26 3.38 -9.02
N ALA A 154 -0.20 3.80 -9.73
CA ALA A 154 -0.26 4.97 -10.61
C ALA A 154 -1.24 4.78 -11.77
N GLY A 155 -1.22 3.61 -12.42
CA GLY A 155 -2.11 3.31 -13.53
C GLY A 155 -3.57 3.20 -13.07
N LEU A 156 -3.83 2.55 -11.93
CA LEU A 156 -5.17 2.46 -11.37
C LEU A 156 -5.71 3.85 -10.97
N ALA A 157 -4.90 4.69 -10.31
CA ALA A 157 -5.34 6.02 -9.90
C ALA A 157 -5.67 6.90 -11.10
N ALA A 158 -4.78 6.93 -12.11
CA ALA A 158 -5.02 7.65 -13.36
C ALA A 158 -6.28 7.14 -14.06
N ALA A 159 -6.44 5.81 -14.18
CA ALA A 159 -7.60 5.22 -14.81
C ALA A 159 -8.90 5.59 -14.10
N GLN A 160 -8.93 5.51 -12.77
CA GLN A 160 -10.12 5.84 -11.98
C GLN A 160 -10.53 7.31 -12.18
N GLN A 161 -9.58 8.24 -12.08
CA GLN A 161 -9.87 9.66 -12.25
C GLN A 161 -10.35 9.98 -13.67
N LEU A 162 -9.72 9.40 -14.69
CA LEU A 162 -10.12 9.59 -16.09
C LEU A 162 -11.49 8.98 -16.39
N THR A 163 -11.80 7.79 -15.86
CA THR A 163 -13.12 7.16 -15.97
C THR A 163 -14.19 8.05 -15.36
N ARG A 164 -13.97 8.55 -14.13
CA ARG A 164 -14.88 9.47 -13.43
C ARG A 164 -15.05 10.81 -14.15
N ALA A 165 -14.05 11.26 -14.88
CA ALA A 165 -14.13 12.46 -15.73
C ALA A 165 -14.93 12.24 -17.04
N GLY A 166 -15.44 11.03 -17.29
CA GLY A 166 -16.25 10.73 -18.47
C GLY A 166 -15.48 10.21 -19.66
N HIS A 167 -14.22 9.81 -19.49
CA HIS A 167 -13.45 9.22 -20.57
C HIS A 167 -13.66 7.70 -20.66
N THR A 168 -13.52 7.15 -21.87
CA THR A 168 -13.45 5.69 -22.07
C THR A 168 -12.02 5.23 -21.85
N VAL A 169 -11.79 4.55 -20.72
CA VAL A 169 -10.43 4.14 -20.30
C VAL A 169 -10.24 2.64 -20.43
N ALA A 170 -9.15 2.25 -21.10
CA ALA A 170 -8.66 0.87 -21.12
C ALA A 170 -7.29 0.77 -20.43
N VAL A 171 -7.19 -0.07 -19.41
CA VAL A 171 -5.95 -0.39 -18.70
C VAL A 171 -5.38 -1.69 -19.25
N TYR A 172 -4.16 -1.61 -19.78
CA TYR A 172 -3.41 -2.75 -20.29
C TYR A 172 -2.38 -3.21 -19.25
N GLU A 173 -2.33 -4.51 -18.99
CA GLU A 173 -1.39 -5.13 -18.07
C GLU A 173 -0.73 -6.33 -18.74
N ARG A 174 0.59 -6.43 -18.62
CA ARG A 174 1.38 -7.53 -19.17
C ARG A 174 1.17 -8.82 -18.39
N ALA A 175 1.05 -8.73 -17.07
CA ALA A 175 0.83 -9.89 -16.21
C ALA A 175 -0.58 -10.48 -16.41
N SER A 176 -0.78 -11.71 -15.93
CA SER A 176 -2.06 -12.44 -16.08
C SER A 176 -3.22 -11.84 -15.31
N LYS A 177 -2.96 -10.99 -14.32
CA LYS A 177 -3.94 -10.32 -13.47
C LYS A 177 -3.52 -8.87 -13.21
N ILE A 178 -4.51 -8.01 -12.97
CA ILE A 178 -4.36 -6.58 -12.69
C ILE A 178 -3.80 -6.35 -11.27
N GLY A 179 -2.97 -5.32 -11.09
CA GLY A 179 -2.50 -4.84 -9.79
C GLY A 179 -1.01 -4.55 -9.68
N GLY A 180 -0.20 -4.91 -10.68
CA GLY A 180 1.26 -4.75 -10.63
C GLY A 180 1.88 -5.38 -9.36
N LEU A 181 2.79 -4.65 -8.70
CA LEU A 181 3.45 -5.13 -7.48
C LEU A 181 2.49 -5.32 -6.29
N MET A 182 1.35 -4.64 -6.24
CA MET A 182 0.36 -4.90 -5.18
C MET A 182 -0.17 -6.34 -5.25
N ARG A 183 -0.23 -6.90 -6.46
CA ARG A 183 -0.64 -8.28 -6.69
C ARG A 183 0.51 -9.27 -6.59
N TYR A 184 1.66 -8.97 -7.22
CA TYR A 184 2.72 -9.97 -7.40
C TYR A 184 3.94 -9.78 -6.48
N GLY A 185 4.18 -8.56 -5.97
CA GLY A 185 5.33 -8.26 -5.12
C GLY A 185 4.98 -8.32 -3.64
N ILE A 186 4.07 -7.45 -3.21
CA ILE A 186 3.68 -7.31 -1.81
C ILE A 186 3.07 -8.64 -1.34
N PRO A 187 3.54 -9.23 -0.23
CA PRO A 187 2.99 -10.49 0.27
C PRO A 187 1.55 -10.37 0.80
N GLU A 188 0.83 -11.48 0.76
CA GLU A 188 -0.54 -11.59 1.28
C GLU A 188 -0.66 -11.17 2.75
N PHE A 189 0.33 -11.51 3.59
CA PHE A 189 0.32 -11.17 5.02
C PHE A 189 0.52 -9.67 5.32
N LYS A 190 0.92 -8.87 4.32
CA LYS A 190 0.96 -7.39 4.42
C LYS A 190 -0.29 -6.75 3.85
N MET A 191 -0.81 -7.30 2.76
CA MET A 191 -2.05 -6.84 2.14
C MET A 191 -2.64 -7.98 1.29
N GLU A 192 -3.79 -8.46 1.75
CA GLU A 192 -4.53 -9.52 1.08
C GLU A 192 -5.02 -9.10 -0.30
N LYS A 193 -5.01 -10.01 -1.28
CA LYS A 193 -5.38 -9.65 -2.66
C LYS A 193 -6.87 -9.39 -2.82
N SER A 194 -7.68 -9.91 -1.90
CA SER A 194 -9.11 -9.60 -1.78
C SER A 194 -9.38 -8.08 -1.70
N ILE A 195 -8.48 -7.33 -1.04
CA ILE A 195 -8.56 -5.87 -0.90
C ILE A 195 -8.37 -5.17 -2.24
N LEU A 196 -7.43 -5.66 -3.06
CA LEU A 196 -7.26 -5.18 -4.42
C LEU A 196 -8.46 -5.56 -5.30
N ASP A 197 -8.90 -6.82 -5.21
CA ASP A 197 -9.97 -7.35 -6.06
C ASP A 197 -11.29 -6.60 -5.88
N ARG A 198 -11.70 -6.31 -4.63
CA ARG A 198 -12.92 -5.50 -4.39
C ARG A 198 -12.82 -4.09 -4.99
N ARG A 199 -11.63 -3.47 -4.99
CA ARG A 199 -11.42 -2.15 -5.61
C ARG A 199 -11.49 -2.24 -7.13
N LEU A 200 -10.91 -3.27 -7.73
CA LEU A 200 -10.97 -3.47 -9.17
C LEU A 200 -12.41 -3.65 -9.65
N VAL A 201 -13.21 -4.45 -8.93
CA VAL A 201 -14.65 -4.61 -9.21
C VAL A 201 -15.37 -3.25 -9.16
N GLN A 202 -15.10 -2.44 -8.14
CA GLN A 202 -15.68 -1.10 -8.01
C GLN A 202 -15.29 -0.20 -9.21
N MET A 203 -14.03 -0.23 -9.66
CA MET A 203 -13.58 0.53 -10.82
C MET A 203 -14.13 0.02 -12.15
N GLU A 204 -14.38 -1.28 -12.29
CA GLU A 204 -15.05 -1.86 -13.47
C GLU A 204 -16.50 -1.39 -13.56
N GLN A 205 -17.20 -1.34 -12.42
CA GLN A 205 -18.55 -0.81 -12.30
C GLN A 205 -18.61 0.69 -12.61
N GLU A 206 -17.55 1.46 -12.35
CA GLU A 206 -17.43 2.86 -12.80
C GLU A 206 -17.28 3.00 -14.32
N GLY A 207 -16.85 1.94 -15.00
CA GLY A 207 -16.68 1.92 -16.46
C GLY A 207 -15.25 1.66 -16.93
N THR A 208 -14.28 1.50 -16.03
CA THR A 208 -12.90 1.17 -16.40
C THR A 208 -12.86 -0.20 -17.07
N ARG A 209 -12.04 -0.36 -18.13
CA ARG A 209 -11.87 -1.65 -18.81
C ARG A 209 -10.47 -2.19 -18.59
N PHE A 210 -10.36 -3.35 -17.97
CA PHE A 210 -9.09 -4.02 -17.77
C PHE A 210 -8.79 -5.04 -18.88
N ARG A 211 -7.52 -5.10 -19.29
CA ARG A 211 -6.98 -5.99 -20.31
C ARG A 211 -5.65 -6.57 -19.80
N ALA A 212 -5.74 -7.69 -19.09
CA ALA A 212 -4.58 -8.43 -18.62
C ALA A 212 -3.97 -9.31 -19.73
N GLY A 213 -2.73 -9.73 -19.54
CA GLY A 213 -1.98 -10.57 -20.48
C GLY A 213 -1.52 -9.86 -21.76
N VAL A 214 -1.55 -8.53 -21.82
CA VAL A 214 -1.19 -7.75 -23.01
C VAL A 214 0.15 -7.05 -22.78
N ASP A 215 1.20 -7.51 -23.46
CA ASP A 215 2.52 -6.88 -23.42
C ASP A 215 2.63 -5.76 -24.46
N VAL A 216 2.44 -4.53 -24.01
CA VAL A 216 2.56 -3.33 -24.84
C VAL A 216 4.03 -3.01 -25.09
N GLY A 217 4.42 -3.05 -26.35
CA GLY A 217 5.81 -3.04 -26.81
C GLY A 217 6.18 -4.31 -27.57
N ALA A 218 5.44 -5.40 -27.38
CA ALA A 218 5.58 -6.64 -28.14
C ALA A 218 4.41 -6.84 -29.11
N GLU A 219 3.24 -7.21 -28.60
CA GLU A 219 2.05 -7.53 -29.42
C GLU A 219 1.32 -6.26 -29.88
N LEU A 220 1.24 -5.27 -29.00
CA LEU A 220 0.62 -3.98 -29.26
C LEU A 220 1.69 -2.90 -29.21
N THR A 221 1.88 -2.19 -30.32
CA THR A 221 2.92 -1.15 -30.43
C THR A 221 2.43 0.20 -29.92
N GLY A 222 3.36 1.04 -29.47
CA GLY A 222 3.06 2.42 -29.10
C GLY A 222 2.47 3.24 -30.24
N HIS A 223 2.86 2.96 -31.49
CA HIS A 223 2.28 3.61 -32.67
C HIS A 223 0.80 3.25 -32.83
N GLN A 224 0.45 1.96 -32.77
CA GLN A 224 -0.94 1.51 -32.84
C GLN A 224 -1.80 2.11 -31.72
N LEU A 225 -1.26 2.23 -30.50
CA LEU A 225 -1.96 2.89 -29.40
C LEU A 225 -2.24 4.36 -29.68
N ARG A 226 -1.24 5.11 -30.17
CA ARG A 226 -1.40 6.53 -30.52
C ARG A 226 -2.37 6.76 -31.69
N THR A 227 -2.57 5.78 -32.56
CA THR A 227 -3.59 5.85 -33.63
C THR A 227 -5.00 5.54 -33.11
N ARG A 228 -5.12 4.64 -32.12
CA ARG A 228 -6.41 4.14 -31.61
C ARG A 228 -6.99 4.98 -30.47
N TYR A 229 -6.15 5.69 -29.72
CA TYR A 229 -6.54 6.41 -28.52
C TYR A 229 -6.20 7.89 -28.64
N ASP A 230 -7.05 8.74 -28.06
CA ASP A 230 -6.80 10.19 -27.97
C ASP A 230 -5.59 10.51 -27.06
N ALA A 231 -5.35 9.70 -26.04
CA ALA A 231 -4.21 9.83 -25.15
C ALA A 231 -3.70 8.48 -24.64
N VAL A 232 -2.43 8.45 -24.22
CA VAL A 232 -1.77 7.27 -23.65
C VAL A 232 -1.05 7.68 -22.36
N VAL A 233 -1.31 6.95 -21.27
CA VAL A 233 -0.62 7.09 -19.98
C VAL A 233 0.35 5.92 -19.81
N LEU A 234 1.62 6.21 -19.55
CA LEU A 234 2.62 5.19 -19.25
C LEU A 234 2.81 5.06 -17.74
N ALA A 235 2.40 3.93 -17.17
CA ALA A 235 2.47 3.61 -15.75
C ALA A 235 3.13 2.22 -15.53
N VAL A 236 4.18 1.93 -16.30
CA VAL A 236 4.82 0.61 -16.42
C VAL A 236 5.72 0.21 -15.23
N GLY A 237 6.01 1.15 -14.33
CA GLY A 237 6.87 0.94 -13.16
C GLY A 237 8.34 0.65 -13.51
N SER A 238 9.11 0.21 -12.51
CA SER A 238 10.54 -0.14 -12.64
C SER A 238 10.73 -1.64 -12.40
N THR A 239 10.72 -2.42 -13.47
CA THR A 239 10.82 -3.90 -13.40
C THR A 239 12.24 -4.43 -13.57
N GLN A 240 13.20 -3.56 -13.93
CA GLN A 240 14.60 -3.93 -14.04
C GLN A 240 15.22 -4.06 -12.65
N ALA A 241 15.63 -5.28 -12.30
CA ALA A 241 16.34 -5.54 -11.06
C ALA A 241 17.77 -4.97 -11.11
N ARG A 242 18.31 -4.62 -9.95
CA ARG A 242 19.74 -4.31 -9.81
C ARG A 242 20.49 -5.62 -9.63
N ASP A 243 21.42 -5.89 -10.53
CA ASP A 243 22.25 -7.09 -10.45
C ASP A 243 23.59 -6.80 -9.74
N LEU A 244 24.20 -7.85 -9.19
CA LEU A 244 25.49 -7.77 -8.52
C LEU A 244 26.49 -8.71 -9.23
N PRO A 245 27.28 -8.19 -10.18
CA PRO A 245 28.20 -9.02 -10.97
C PRO A 245 29.46 -9.34 -10.16
N VAL A 246 29.39 -10.39 -9.35
CA VAL A 246 30.48 -10.88 -8.50
C VAL A 246 30.76 -12.36 -8.78
N PRO A 247 31.98 -12.88 -8.46
CA PRO A 247 32.27 -14.29 -8.61
C PRO A 247 31.23 -15.17 -7.92
N GLY A 248 30.69 -16.16 -8.64
CA GLY A 248 29.64 -17.06 -8.15
C GLY A 248 28.21 -16.55 -8.32
N ARG A 249 27.97 -15.40 -8.96
CA ARG A 249 26.62 -14.86 -9.23
C ARG A 249 25.70 -15.85 -9.98
N ASP A 250 26.27 -16.72 -10.82
CA ASP A 250 25.54 -17.70 -11.64
C ASP A 250 25.30 -19.04 -10.92
N LEU A 251 25.70 -19.17 -9.65
CA LEU A 251 25.46 -20.39 -8.88
C LEU A 251 23.96 -20.60 -8.63
N ASN A 252 23.56 -21.87 -8.55
CA ASN A 252 22.19 -22.26 -8.24
C ASN A 252 21.79 -21.78 -6.84
N GLY A 253 20.54 -21.32 -6.71
CA GLY A 253 20.00 -20.82 -5.44
C GLY A 253 20.07 -19.30 -5.27
N ILE A 254 20.62 -18.57 -6.24
CA ILE A 254 20.65 -17.11 -6.24
C ILE A 254 19.49 -16.56 -7.08
N PHE A 255 18.56 -15.87 -6.42
CA PHE A 255 17.35 -15.35 -7.05
C PHE A 255 17.17 -13.86 -6.77
N GLN A 256 16.70 -13.13 -7.78
CA GLN A 256 16.16 -11.79 -7.57
C GLN A 256 14.83 -11.89 -6.83
N ALA A 257 14.52 -10.93 -5.96
CA ALA A 257 13.31 -11.00 -5.11
C ALA A 257 12.01 -11.16 -5.92
N MET A 258 11.92 -10.52 -7.09
CA MET A 258 10.76 -10.64 -7.97
C MET A 258 10.67 -11.97 -8.74
N GLN A 259 11.68 -12.84 -8.65
CA GLN A 259 11.58 -14.24 -9.07
C GLN A 259 11.00 -15.11 -7.95
N TYR A 260 11.09 -14.67 -6.69
CA TYR A 260 10.69 -15.43 -5.51
C TYR A 260 9.29 -15.04 -4.98
N LEU A 261 9.06 -13.75 -4.71
CA LEU A 261 7.85 -13.25 -4.07
C LEU A 261 6.54 -13.61 -4.78
N PRO A 262 6.45 -13.60 -6.13
CA PRO A 262 5.21 -14.00 -6.82
C PRO A 262 4.78 -15.44 -6.51
N TRP A 263 5.73 -16.35 -6.26
CA TRP A 263 5.40 -17.73 -5.89
C TRP A 263 4.84 -17.81 -4.48
N GLY A 264 5.38 -17.05 -3.54
CA GLY A 264 4.82 -16.93 -2.19
C GLY A 264 3.38 -16.41 -2.21
N ASN A 265 3.09 -15.41 -3.05
CA ASN A 265 1.72 -14.91 -3.22
C ASN A 265 0.77 -15.97 -3.82
N LYS A 266 1.21 -16.72 -4.84
CA LYS A 266 0.40 -17.82 -5.40
C LYS A 266 0.13 -18.92 -4.37
N GLN A 267 1.14 -19.27 -3.58
CA GLN A 267 1.01 -20.26 -2.51
C GLN A 267 0.04 -19.78 -1.43
N ALA A 268 0.14 -18.51 -1.03
CA ALA A 268 -0.76 -17.89 -0.06
C ALA A 268 -2.24 -17.93 -0.50
N LEU A 269 -2.49 -17.79 -1.80
CA LEU A 269 -3.82 -17.84 -2.39
C LEU A 269 -4.30 -19.27 -2.70
N GLY A 270 -3.51 -20.31 -2.41
CA GLY A 270 -3.83 -21.70 -2.74
C GLY A 270 -3.84 -21.98 -4.25
N GLU A 271 -3.19 -21.14 -5.06
CA GLU A 271 -3.05 -21.34 -6.52
C GLU A 271 -1.97 -22.37 -6.87
N ILE A 272 -1.07 -22.67 -5.91
CA ILE A 272 0.02 -23.65 -6.05
C ILE A 272 0.41 -24.19 -4.68
N ASP A 273 0.61 -25.50 -4.56
CA ASP A 273 1.07 -26.13 -3.33
C ASP A 273 2.60 -26.09 -3.21
N GLU A 274 3.28 -26.46 -4.30
CA GLU A 274 4.75 -26.54 -4.37
C GLU A 274 5.32 -25.48 -5.33
N PRO A 275 5.78 -24.32 -4.81
CA PRO A 275 6.36 -23.29 -5.65
C PRO A 275 7.73 -23.74 -6.21
N PRO A 276 8.09 -23.36 -7.45
CA PRO A 276 9.40 -23.68 -8.04
C PRO A 276 10.60 -23.23 -7.19
N ILE A 277 10.42 -22.15 -6.43
CA ILE A 277 11.40 -21.68 -5.44
C ILE A 277 10.76 -21.85 -4.06
N ASN A 278 11.15 -22.92 -3.37
CA ASN A 278 10.75 -23.22 -2.01
C ASN A 278 11.99 -23.27 -1.08
N VAL A 279 11.88 -22.65 0.10
CA VAL A 279 12.94 -22.55 1.11
C VAL A 279 12.69 -23.38 2.38
N THR A 280 11.69 -24.24 2.40
CA THR A 280 11.43 -25.14 3.54
C THR A 280 12.70 -25.91 3.94
N GLY A 281 13.07 -25.81 5.23
CA GLY A 281 14.25 -26.46 5.80
C GLY A 281 15.59 -25.91 5.33
N LYS A 282 15.64 -24.83 4.55
CA LYS A 282 16.88 -24.24 4.02
C LYS A 282 17.40 -23.10 4.89
N HIS A 283 18.70 -22.83 4.80
CA HIS A 283 19.32 -21.62 5.33
C HIS A 283 19.30 -20.53 4.25
N VAL A 284 18.60 -19.42 4.51
CA VAL A 284 18.34 -18.37 3.54
C VAL A 284 19.17 -17.13 3.87
N VAL A 285 19.81 -16.54 2.87
CA VAL A 285 20.48 -15.23 2.98
C VAL A 285 19.74 -14.23 2.11
N ILE A 286 19.33 -13.10 2.69
CA ILE A 286 18.64 -12.00 2.02
C ILE A 286 19.59 -10.82 1.93
N LEU A 287 19.85 -10.35 0.70
CA LEU A 287 20.66 -9.16 0.44
C LEU A 287 19.74 -7.95 0.23
N GLY A 288 19.64 -7.09 1.24
CA GLY A 288 18.84 -5.87 1.24
C GLY A 288 17.97 -5.71 2.50
N GLY A 289 17.96 -4.52 3.07
CA GLY A 289 17.22 -4.12 4.27
C GLY A 289 15.97 -3.27 4.02
N GLY A 290 15.60 -3.04 2.76
CA GLY A 290 14.35 -2.36 2.40
C GLY A 290 13.10 -3.25 2.51
N ASP A 291 11.95 -2.70 2.15
CA ASP A 291 10.65 -3.39 2.22
C ASP A 291 10.63 -4.72 1.49
N THR A 292 11.27 -4.80 0.31
CA THR A 292 11.38 -6.05 -0.46
C THR A 292 12.18 -7.13 0.30
N GLY A 293 13.20 -6.74 1.05
CA GLY A 293 13.95 -7.67 1.91
C GLY A 293 13.10 -8.16 3.07
N ALA A 294 12.32 -7.27 3.70
CA ALA A 294 11.35 -7.64 4.73
C ALA A 294 10.23 -8.55 4.20
N ASP A 295 9.80 -8.35 2.95
CA ASP A 295 8.85 -9.22 2.26
C ASP A 295 9.44 -10.62 2.06
N CYS A 296 10.68 -10.71 1.59
CA CYS A 296 11.38 -11.99 1.45
C CYS A 296 11.55 -12.69 2.80
N LEU A 297 11.87 -11.95 3.87
CA LEU A 297 11.98 -12.47 5.23
C LEU A 297 10.66 -13.10 5.67
N GLY A 298 9.56 -12.35 5.59
CA GLY A 298 8.25 -12.83 6.02
C GLY A 298 7.72 -14.00 5.18
N THR A 299 8.01 -14.04 3.89
CA THR A 299 7.68 -15.19 3.01
C THR A 299 8.53 -16.41 3.35
N ALA A 300 9.84 -16.25 3.52
CA ALA A 300 10.75 -17.36 3.85
C ALA A 300 10.44 -17.97 5.22
N THR A 301 10.07 -17.14 6.22
CA THR A 301 9.61 -17.61 7.53
C THR A 301 8.38 -18.50 7.39
N ARG A 302 7.38 -18.08 6.60
CA ARG A 302 6.13 -18.82 6.38
C ARG A 302 6.32 -20.10 5.58
N GLN A 303 7.31 -20.14 4.70
CA GLN A 303 7.72 -21.37 4.01
C GLN A 303 8.51 -22.34 4.89
N GLY A 304 8.86 -21.95 6.12
CA GLY A 304 9.57 -22.82 7.07
C GLY A 304 11.07 -22.92 6.81
N ALA A 305 11.73 -21.83 6.43
CA ALA A 305 13.20 -21.78 6.39
C ALA A 305 13.81 -22.17 7.74
N ALA A 306 14.90 -22.94 7.72
CA ALA A 306 15.61 -23.37 8.93
C ALA A 306 16.34 -22.21 9.63
N SER A 307 16.90 -21.27 8.84
CA SER A 307 17.39 -20.00 9.34
C SER A 307 17.32 -18.94 8.26
N ILE A 308 17.24 -17.67 8.66
CA ILE A 308 17.26 -16.54 7.73
C ILE A 308 18.25 -15.50 8.23
N THR A 309 19.15 -15.06 7.36
CA THR A 309 20.10 -13.98 7.63
C THR A 309 19.84 -12.84 6.64
N GLN A 310 19.51 -11.67 7.16
CA GLN A 310 19.32 -10.47 6.34
C GLN A 310 20.54 -9.57 6.46
N LEU A 311 21.08 -9.14 5.31
CA LEU A 311 22.26 -8.29 5.21
C LEU A 311 21.87 -6.96 4.56
N GLU A 312 22.22 -5.86 5.19
CA GLU A 312 22.04 -4.49 4.70
C GLU A 312 23.42 -3.84 4.50
N ILE A 313 23.59 -3.10 3.41
CA ILE A 313 24.86 -2.42 3.08
C ILE A 313 25.00 -1.12 3.88
N MET A 314 23.88 -0.51 4.27
CA MET A 314 23.85 0.72 5.05
C MET A 314 24.19 0.49 6.53
N PRO A 315 24.77 1.48 7.24
CA PRO A 315 24.93 1.43 8.69
C PRO A 315 23.58 1.26 9.40
N MET A 316 23.62 0.61 10.57
CA MET A 316 22.44 0.50 11.43
C MET A 316 21.92 1.91 11.79
N PRO A 317 20.64 2.22 11.54
CA PRO A 317 20.05 3.49 11.93
C PRO A 317 20.08 3.72 13.45
N THR A 318 19.90 4.97 13.88
CA THR A 318 19.87 5.33 15.32
C THR A 318 18.59 4.85 15.99
N GLN A 319 18.61 4.63 17.32
CA GLN A 319 17.41 4.27 18.08
C GLN A 319 16.42 5.44 18.22
N GLU A 320 16.93 6.68 18.21
CA GLU A 320 16.16 7.92 18.32
C GLU A 320 16.32 8.78 17.07
N ARG A 321 15.46 9.81 16.93
CA ARG A 321 15.52 10.77 15.83
C ARG A 321 16.88 11.48 15.81
N PRO A 322 17.66 11.40 14.73
CA PRO A 322 18.94 12.09 14.65
C PRO A 322 18.75 13.60 14.47
N SER A 323 19.66 14.40 15.02
CA SER A 323 19.63 15.88 14.96
C SER A 323 19.71 16.43 13.53
N ALA A 324 20.35 15.71 12.62
CA ALA A 324 20.42 16.05 11.19
C ALA A 324 19.09 15.86 10.45
N GLN A 325 18.10 15.21 11.06
CA GLN A 325 16.77 14.96 10.50
C GLN A 325 15.69 15.47 11.47
N PRO A 326 15.65 16.79 11.74
CA PRO A 326 14.74 17.36 12.72
C PRO A 326 13.28 17.21 12.29
N TRP A 327 12.35 17.31 13.25
CA TRP A 327 10.94 17.46 12.92
C TRP A 327 10.76 18.70 12.01
N PRO A 328 9.89 18.66 10.97
CA PRO A 328 8.92 17.61 10.63
C PRO A 328 9.42 16.55 9.62
N MET A 329 10.73 16.41 9.41
CA MET A 329 11.27 15.44 8.44
C MET A 329 10.96 14.00 8.84
N TYR A 330 10.92 13.09 7.86
CA TYR A 330 10.86 11.66 8.11
C TYR A 330 12.23 11.14 8.55
N PRO A 331 12.39 10.66 9.80
CA PRO A 331 13.71 10.29 10.31
C PRO A 331 14.04 8.82 10.01
N MET A 332 15.32 8.54 9.77
CA MET A 332 15.90 7.20 9.67
C MET A 332 16.19 6.68 11.08
N ILE A 333 15.27 5.88 11.60
CA ILE A 333 15.33 5.29 12.94
C ILE A 333 15.32 3.77 12.80
N TYR A 334 16.02 3.07 13.69
CA TYR A 334 16.06 1.62 13.72
C TYR A 334 14.68 1.09 14.08
N ARG A 335 14.14 0.22 13.24
CA ARG A 335 12.81 -0.37 13.41
C ARG A 335 12.89 -1.86 13.18
N VAL A 336 12.23 -2.61 14.05
CA VAL A 336 12.02 -4.04 13.88
C VAL A 336 10.52 -4.23 13.60
N SER A 337 10.20 -4.63 12.37
CA SER A 337 8.82 -4.79 11.89
C SER A 337 8.27 -6.16 12.21
#